data_AF-A0AA35CNL5-F1
#
_entry.id   AF-A0AA35CNL5-F1
#
_cell.length_a   1.000
_cell.length_b   1.000
_cell.length_c   1.000
_cell.angle_alpha   90.00
_cell.angle_beta   90.00
_cell.angle_gamma   90.00
#
_symmetry.space_group_name_H-M   'P 1'
#
loop_
_entity.id
_entity.type
_entity.pdbx_description
1 polymer ?
#
loop_
_entity_poly.entity_id
_entity_poly.type
_entity_poly.pdbx_seq_one_letter_code
_entity_poly.pdbx_strand_id
1 'polypeptide(L)'
;MPETRLLKLECVVGENTGEASVESRIVLNKRAKKIADIQARLIDLSADVLDGQVMVQGTLHKQIFFVGEDDRVHHQAEDVPFAVFVDVPGAQAGMGARVQGRIAKLSHSLVDMQELTQRAILQFFVKVTEDCQVNVVLDPAGPLCKAELVVGEATQVVPVENVVTLEREAIKIRDVRVSLESITAEVSDDQVIFQGTLDKQIFYIATNNEEFHQEEKVPFTGAVVIPGARPGHNVQIRPQLIRVDRFLTSATQVRQRVILSVFVKVTETIDVNVAEDITGPLAVCRRVVASGTRQVLVESVVELSIAAQKVHEIQARLADLTCEVISNKVIVQGNLHKQIFFVGSDDIVHHQAEEIPFTTFVEVPGAQPGMTCTVSGMVEHISWHLIDPATSERGLRFGDREDEVPVFCKLAEKTVIQIVASVSEDQQIHVRTVPMQTTLPQFTL
;
A
#
# COMPACT_ATOMS: atom_id res chain seq x y z
N MET A 1 -32.33 19.25 -4.74
CA MET A 1 -30.97 19.40 -5.27
C MET A 1 -30.44 18.00 -5.54
N PRO A 2 -29.62 17.78 -6.59
CA PRO A 2 -29.00 16.48 -6.80
C PRO A 2 -28.19 16.08 -5.56
N GLU A 3 -28.20 14.80 -5.21
CA GLU A 3 -27.36 14.31 -4.13
C GLU A 3 -25.89 14.40 -4.55
N THR A 4 -25.04 14.92 -3.67
CA THR A 4 -23.61 15.10 -3.95
C THR A 4 -22.76 14.53 -2.83
N ARG A 5 -21.52 14.16 -3.16
CA ARG A 5 -20.48 13.79 -2.20
C ARG A 5 -19.17 14.47 -2.56
N LEU A 6 -18.42 14.90 -1.55
CA LEU A 6 -17.07 15.42 -1.74
C LEU A 6 -16.11 14.23 -1.87
N LEU A 7 -15.69 13.94 -3.10
CA LEU A 7 -14.81 12.83 -3.40
C LEU A 7 -13.40 13.34 -3.67
N LYS A 8 -12.40 12.63 -3.15
CA LYS A 8 -11.01 12.74 -3.58
C LYS A 8 -10.79 11.75 -4.72
N LEU A 9 -10.43 12.26 -5.89
CA LEU A 9 -10.23 11.49 -7.13
C LEU A 9 -8.86 11.84 -7.74
N GLU A 10 -8.40 11.01 -8.67
CA GLU A 10 -7.25 11.32 -9.51
C GLU A 10 -7.74 11.99 -10.81
N CYS A 11 -7.70 13.32 -10.87
CA CYS A 11 -8.07 14.06 -12.07
C CYS A 11 -6.95 13.97 -13.11
N VAL A 12 -7.32 13.74 -14.37
CA VAL A 12 -6.40 13.64 -15.50
C VAL A 12 -6.03 15.05 -15.95
N VAL A 13 -4.75 15.36 -15.85
CA VAL A 13 -4.20 16.65 -16.29
C VAL A 13 -3.89 16.60 -17.78
N GLY A 14 -3.32 15.49 -18.25
CA GLY A 14 -3.00 15.29 -19.64
C GLY A 14 -2.47 13.90 -19.95
N GLU A 15 -2.48 13.56 -21.23
CA GLU A 15 -2.00 12.30 -21.76
C GLU A 15 -1.25 12.53 -23.06
N ASN A 16 -0.17 11.78 -23.27
CA ASN A 16 0.51 11.79 -24.56
C ASN A 16 1.28 10.49 -24.78
N THR A 17 1.71 10.28 -26.02
CA THR A 17 2.60 9.18 -26.40
C THR A 17 4.00 9.68 -26.71
N GLY A 18 5.01 8.87 -26.39
CA GLY A 18 6.40 9.13 -26.76
C GLY A 18 7.05 7.91 -27.41
N GLU A 19 8.14 8.14 -28.12
CA GLU A 19 8.94 7.06 -28.73
C GLU A 19 10.42 7.21 -28.38
N ALA A 20 11.11 6.08 -28.17
CA ALA A 20 12.56 6.05 -28.01
C ALA A 20 13.19 5.04 -28.98
N SER A 21 14.31 5.41 -29.58
CA SER A 21 15.15 4.49 -30.35
C SER A 21 16.37 4.12 -29.51
N VAL A 22 16.43 2.86 -29.08
CA VAL A 22 17.54 2.33 -28.29
C VAL A 22 18.42 1.50 -29.21
N GLU A 23 19.65 1.95 -29.38
CA GLU A 23 20.67 1.25 -30.18
C GLU A 23 21.74 0.66 -29.26
N SER A 24 22.10 -0.60 -29.48
CA SER A 24 23.19 -1.26 -28.75
C SER A 24 24.08 -2.04 -29.69
N ARG A 25 25.36 -2.12 -29.33
CA ARG A 25 26.35 -2.98 -29.98
C ARG A 25 27.01 -3.82 -28.91
N ILE A 26 26.89 -5.13 -29.02
CA ILE A 26 27.43 -6.09 -28.07
C ILE A 26 28.35 -7.08 -28.76
N VAL A 27 29.46 -7.42 -28.10
CA VAL A 27 30.31 -8.53 -28.50
C VAL A 27 29.79 -9.80 -27.86
N LEU A 28 29.40 -10.77 -28.68
CA LEU A 28 28.95 -12.07 -28.23
C LEU A 28 30.12 -12.81 -27.57
N ASN A 29 29.84 -13.49 -26.45
CA ASN A 29 30.80 -14.27 -25.69
C ASN A 29 31.36 -15.47 -26.48
N LYS A 30 30.74 -15.79 -27.62
CA LYS A 30 31.18 -16.77 -28.60
C LYS A 30 30.84 -16.30 -30.01
N ARG A 31 31.60 -16.78 -30.99
CA ARG A 31 31.27 -16.60 -32.40
C ARG A 31 29.96 -17.31 -32.74
N ALA A 32 29.11 -16.62 -33.49
CA ALA A 32 27.78 -17.02 -33.90
C ALA A 32 27.69 -17.12 -35.42
N LYS A 33 27.13 -18.23 -35.91
CA LYS A 33 26.74 -18.39 -37.32
C LYS A 33 25.51 -17.53 -37.65
N LYS A 34 24.57 -17.42 -36.71
CA LYS A 34 23.35 -16.62 -36.82
C LYS A 34 22.73 -16.35 -35.45
N ILE A 35 21.91 -15.30 -35.38
CA ILE A 35 21.00 -15.08 -34.26
C ILE A 35 19.76 -15.95 -34.46
N ALA A 36 19.38 -16.67 -33.41
CA ALA A 36 18.20 -17.53 -33.42
C ALA A 36 16.96 -16.74 -32.99
N ASP A 37 17.05 -16.01 -31.88
CA ASP A 37 15.98 -15.20 -31.32
C ASP A 37 16.54 -14.12 -30.38
N ILE A 38 15.80 -13.04 -30.18
CA ILE A 38 16.10 -12.04 -29.14
C ILE A 38 14.81 -11.77 -28.39
N GLN A 39 14.72 -12.28 -27.17
CA GLN A 39 13.59 -12.04 -26.29
C GLN A 39 13.85 -10.75 -25.52
N ALA A 40 13.00 -9.75 -25.68
CA ALA A 40 13.18 -8.45 -25.08
C ALA A 40 11.96 -8.06 -24.24
N ARG A 41 12.22 -7.38 -23.12
CA ARG A 41 11.19 -6.81 -22.23
C ARG A 41 11.69 -5.50 -21.64
N LEU A 42 10.75 -4.62 -21.32
CA LEU A 42 11.02 -3.42 -20.53
C LEU A 42 10.92 -3.78 -19.06
N ILE A 43 11.92 -3.41 -18.28
CA ILE A 43 11.95 -3.56 -16.82
C ILE A 43 12.27 -2.21 -16.19
N ASP A 44 11.95 -2.07 -14.89
CA ASP A 44 12.25 -0.89 -14.08
C ASP A 44 11.74 0.42 -14.71
N LEU A 45 10.55 0.36 -15.31
CA LEU A 45 9.94 1.52 -15.96
C LEU A 45 9.44 2.52 -14.91
N SER A 46 10.00 3.73 -14.91
CA SER A 46 9.61 4.84 -14.04
C SER A 46 9.19 6.07 -14.86
N ALA A 47 8.43 6.95 -14.24
CA ALA A 47 7.98 8.20 -14.83
C ALA A 47 8.07 9.34 -13.80
N ASP A 48 8.92 10.31 -14.08
CA ASP A 48 9.07 11.51 -13.26
C ASP A 48 8.41 12.70 -13.94
N VAL A 49 7.45 13.32 -13.25
CA VAL A 49 6.75 14.50 -13.76
C VAL A 49 7.59 15.75 -13.57
N LEU A 50 7.81 16.47 -14.66
CA LEU A 50 8.43 17.78 -14.71
C LEU A 50 7.41 18.79 -15.25
N ASP A 51 7.74 20.08 -15.19
CA ASP A 51 6.87 21.13 -15.71
C ASP A 51 6.70 20.96 -17.24
N GLY A 52 5.47 20.63 -17.66
CA GLY A 52 5.06 20.46 -19.06
C GLY A 52 5.48 19.15 -19.75
N GLN A 53 6.21 18.25 -19.07
CA GLN A 53 6.69 17.00 -19.66
C GLN A 53 6.92 15.91 -18.61
N VAL A 54 7.05 14.67 -19.06
CA VAL A 54 7.35 13.51 -18.19
C VAL A 54 8.61 12.83 -18.70
N MET A 55 9.57 12.60 -17.80
CA MET A 55 10.75 11.81 -18.08
C MET A 55 10.43 10.34 -17.79
N VAL A 56 10.44 9.51 -18.84
CA VAL A 56 10.28 8.06 -18.73
C VAL A 56 11.65 7.41 -18.77
N GLN A 57 11.96 6.59 -17.78
CA GLN A 57 13.21 5.85 -17.68
C GLN A 57 12.96 4.36 -17.49
N GLY A 58 13.92 3.54 -17.89
CA GLY A 58 13.87 2.11 -17.62
C GLY A 58 14.99 1.37 -18.31
N THR A 59 14.92 0.04 -18.30
CA THR A 59 15.92 -0.83 -18.89
C THR A 59 15.28 -1.74 -19.93
N LEU A 60 15.87 -1.78 -21.13
CA LEU A 60 15.57 -2.77 -22.14
C LEU A 60 16.42 -4.02 -21.87
N HIS A 61 15.82 -4.98 -21.17
CA HIS A 61 16.42 -6.28 -20.90
C HIS A 61 16.24 -7.19 -22.12
N LYS A 62 17.34 -7.76 -22.62
CA LYS A 62 17.35 -8.66 -23.77
C LYS A 62 18.03 -9.97 -23.43
N GLN A 63 17.39 -11.09 -23.76
CA GLN A 63 17.98 -12.40 -23.80
C GLN A 63 18.23 -12.79 -25.26
N ILE A 64 19.50 -12.78 -25.66
CA ILE A 64 19.93 -13.06 -27.03
C ILE A 64 20.24 -14.55 -27.13
N PHE A 65 19.57 -15.26 -28.04
CA PHE A 65 19.84 -16.66 -28.38
C PHE A 65 20.50 -16.73 -29.75
N PHE A 66 21.60 -17.46 -29.87
CA PHE A 66 22.37 -17.54 -31.11
C PHE A 66 22.99 -18.93 -31.31
N VAL A 67 23.24 -19.30 -32.57
CA VAL A 67 23.86 -20.58 -32.92
C VAL A 67 25.36 -20.37 -33.06
N GLY A 68 26.15 -21.07 -32.24
CA GLY A 68 27.61 -21.00 -32.25
C GLY A 68 28.25 -21.71 -33.44
N GLU A 69 29.56 -21.57 -33.58
CA GLU A 69 30.32 -22.35 -34.56
C GLU A 69 30.24 -23.87 -34.32
N ASP A 70 29.97 -24.27 -33.08
CA ASP A 70 29.76 -25.63 -32.60
C ASP A 70 28.36 -26.21 -32.90
N ASP A 71 27.54 -25.49 -33.67
CA ASP A 71 26.14 -25.85 -33.99
C ASP A 71 25.24 -26.02 -32.75
N ARG A 72 25.65 -25.44 -31.61
CA ARG A 72 24.84 -25.40 -30.38
C ARG A 72 24.22 -24.02 -30.18
N VAL A 73 23.08 -23.99 -29.50
CA VAL A 73 22.44 -22.74 -29.08
C VAL A 73 23.12 -22.24 -27.82
N HIS A 74 23.61 -21.00 -27.87
CA HIS A 74 24.11 -20.26 -26.71
C HIS A 74 23.18 -19.08 -26.44
N HIS A 75 23.32 -18.50 -25.26
CA HIS A 75 22.54 -17.33 -24.87
C HIS A 75 23.42 -16.31 -24.14
N GLN A 76 23.08 -15.03 -24.28
CA GLN A 76 23.74 -13.93 -23.60
C GLN A 76 22.69 -12.86 -23.26
N ALA A 77 22.68 -12.42 -22.00
CA ALA A 77 21.81 -11.34 -21.56
C ALA A 77 22.49 -9.99 -21.80
N GLU A 78 21.69 -8.96 -22.05
CA GLU A 78 22.13 -7.57 -22.16
C GLU A 78 21.05 -6.62 -21.62
N ASP A 79 21.45 -5.72 -20.73
CA ASP A 79 20.62 -4.64 -20.21
C ASP A 79 21.06 -3.31 -20.81
N VAL A 80 20.12 -2.59 -21.40
CA VAL A 80 20.39 -1.27 -21.99
C VAL A 80 19.44 -0.24 -21.39
N PRO A 81 19.94 0.68 -20.54
CA PRO A 81 19.11 1.72 -19.96
C PRO A 81 18.69 2.73 -21.03
N PHE A 82 17.51 3.32 -20.88
CA PHE A 82 17.02 4.39 -21.73
C PHE A 82 16.33 5.47 -20.90
N ALA A 83 16.27 6.68 -21.47
CA ALA A 83 15.48 7.79 -20.96
C ALA A 83 14.87 8.55 -22.13
N VAL A 84 13.60 8.95 -22.01
CA VAL A 84 12.88 9.73 -23.02
C VAL A 84 11.98 10.74 -22.34
N PHE A 85 11.83 11.92 -22.93
CA PHE A 85 10.86 12.92 -22.49
C PHE A 85 9.60 12.84 -23.34
N VAL A 86 8.45 12.88 -22.68
CA VAL A 86 7.13 12.91 -23.31
C VAL A 86 6.46 14.21 -22.91
N ASP A 87 6.16 15.07 -23.88
CA ASP A 87 5.48 16.34 -23.61
C ASP A 87 4.06 16.10 -23.12
N VAL A 88 3.71 16.64 -21.94
CA VAL A 88 2.36 16.57 -21.37
C VAL A 88 2.00 17.97 -20.87
N PRO A 89 1.36 18.81 -21.71
CA PRO A 89 0.97 20.16 -21.31
C PRO A 89 0.11 20.16 -20.05
N GLY A 90 0.42 21.06 -19.10
CA GLY A 90 -0.26 21.16 -17.81
C GLY A 90 0.37 20.32 -16.70
N ALA A 91 1.26 19.39 -17.01
CA ALA A 91 2.00 18.63 -16.01
C ALA A 91 2.88 19.54 -15.13
N GLN A 92 2.93 19.25 -13.83
CA GLN A 92 3.74 19.98 -12.84
C GLN A 92 4.46 19.00 -11.90
N ALA A 93 5.63 19.40 -11.41
CA ALA A 93 6.38 18.61 -10.45
C ALA A 93 5.52 18.25 -9.21
N GLY A 94 5.54 16.98 -8.83
CA GLY A 94 4.75 16.44 -7.71
C GLY A 94 3.40 15.84 -8.09
N MET A 95 2.96 15.96 -9.35
CA MET A 95 1.81 15.20 -9.87
C MET A 95 2.16 13.71 -10.05
N GLY A 96 1.13 12.86 -10.09
CA GLY A 96 1.29 11.44 -10.39
C GLY A 96 1.44 11.20 -11.89
N ALA A 97 2.25 10.20 -12.26
CA ALA A 97 2.32 9.72 -13.64
C ALA A 97 2.17 8.21 -13.70
N ARG A 98 1.44 7.75 -14.72
CA ARG A 98 1.36 6.34 -15.11
C ARG A 98 1.92 6.18 -16.50
N VAL A 99 2.81 5.22 -16.66
CA VAL A 99 3.46 4.93 -17.95
C VAL A 99 3.22 3.48 -18.34
N GLN A 100 2.84 3.29 -19.61
CA GLN A 100 2.77 1.97 -20.25
C GLN A 100 3.75 1.96 -21.41
N GLY A 101 4.69 1.03 -21.40
CA GLY A 101 5.70 0.88 -22.45
C GLY A 101 5.50 -0.41 -23.24
N ARG A 102 5.79 -0.36 -24.54
CA ARG A 102 5.89 -1.57 -25.38
C ARG A 102 7.05 -1.47 -26.37
N ILE A 103 7.59 -2.62 -26.74
CA ILE A 103 8.59 -2.73 -27.80
C ILE A 103 7.83 -2.80 -29.13
N ALA A 104 7.84 -1.72 -29.91
CA ALA A 104 7.16 -1.65 -31.19
C ALA A 104 7.93 -2.41 -32.29
N LYS A 105 9.27 -2.38 -32.24
CA LYS A 105 10.12 -3.08 -33.20
C LYS A 105 11.47 -3.40 -32.57
N LEU A 106 12.01 -4.58 -32.88
CA LEU A 106 13.39 -4.94 -32.58
C LEU A 106 14.04 -5.49 -33.85
N SER A 107 15.13 -4.86 -34.28
CA SER A 107 15.94 -5.26 -35.43
C SER A 107 17.38 -5.51 -35.02
N HIS A 108 18.06 -6.43 -35.71
CA HIS A 108 19.43 -6.78 -35.39
C HIS A 108 20.24 -7.05 -36.66
N SER A 109 21.56 -6.93 -36.55
CA SER A 109 22.53 -7.29 -37.58
C SER A 109 23.77 -7.89 -36.91
N LEU A 110 24.14 -9.10 -37.31
CA LEU A 110 25.36 -9.78 -36.86
C LEU A 110 26.49 -9.47 -37.83
N VAL A 111 27.55 -8.85 -37.33
CA VAL A 111 28.76 -8.45 -38.06
C VAL A 111 29.92 -9.34 -37.60
N ASP A 112 30.72 -9.81 -38.55
CA ASP A 112 31.93 -10.61 -38.33
C ASP A 112 31.74 -11.81 -37.39
N MET A 113 30.54 -12.42 -37.42
CA MET A 113 30.15 -13.56 -36.59
C MET A 113 30.28 -13.33 -35.07
N GLN A 114 30.48 -12.11 -34.57
CA GLN A 114 30.69 -11.91 -33.14
C GLN A 114 30.15 -10.58 -32.61
N GLU A 115 30.03 -9.57 -33.46
CA GLU A 115 29.48 -8.28 -33.06
C GLU A 115 28.01 -8.18 -33.47
N LEU A 116 27.12 -8.01 -32.52
CA LEU A 116 25.71 -7.87 -32.76
C LEU A 116 25.30 -6.41 -32.57
N THR A 117 24.80 -5.78 -33.63
CA THR A 117 24.16 -4.45 -33.57
C THR A 117 22.65 -4.63 -33.49
N GLN A 118 22.00 -3.91 -32.60
CA GLN A 118 20.57 -4.00 -32.35
C GLN A 118 19.97 -2.60 -32.32
N ARG A 119 18.73 -2.48 -32.82
CA ARG A 119 17.91 -1.30 -32.69
C ARG A 119 16.51 -1.68 -32.25
N ALA A 120 16.09 -1.15 -31.10
CA ALA A 120 14.75 -1.28 -30.57
C ALA A 120 14.01 0.05 -30.67
N ILE A 121 12.78 0.04 -31.20
CA ILE A 121 11.86 1.16 -31.15
C ILE A 121 10.87 0.89 -30.03
N LEU A 122 10.88 1.76 -29.02
CA LEU A 122 10.02 1.70 -27.85
C LEU A 122 8.92 2.74 -28.00
N GLN A 123 7.71 2.39 -27.61
CA GLN A 123 6.57 3.29 -27.57
C GLN A 123 6.02 3.36 -26.16
N PHE A 124 5.69 4.56 -25.72
CA PHE A 124 5.18 4.85 -24.39
C PHE A 124 3.86 5.58 -24.49
N PHE A 125 2.92 5.23 -23.62
CA PHE A 125 1.75 6.03 -23.30
C PHE A 125 1.90 6.54 -21.88
N VAL A 126 1.80 7.86 -21.70
CA VAL A 126 1.96 8.54 -20.41
C VAL A 126 0.67 9.27 -20.07
N LYS A 127 0.24 9.12 -18.81
CA LYS A 127 -0.90 9.81 -18.22
C LYS A 127 -0.45 10.51 -16.96
N VAL A 128 -0.69 11.82 -16.89
CA VAL A 128 -0.43 12.63 -15.70
C VAL A 128 -1.74 12.90 -14.97
N THR A 129 -1.75 12.65 -13.67
CA THR A 129 -2.91 12.84 -12.80
C THR A 129 -2.56 13.68 -11.58
N GLU A 130 -3.53 14.40 -11.06
CA GLU A 130 -3.43 15.11 -9.78
C GLU A 130 -4.56 14.69 -8.82
N ASP A 131 -4.27 14.68 -7.53
CA ASP A 131 -5.29 14.51 -6.50
C ASP A 131 -6.22 15.74 -6.52
N CYS A 132 -7.49 15.54 -6.83
CA CYS A 132 -8.51 16.58 -6.83
C CYS A 132 -9.62 16.25 -5.83
N GLN A 133 -10.15 17.28 -5.15
CA GLN A 133 -11.36 17.16 -4.33
C GLN A 133 -12.52 17.86 -5.02
N VAL A 134 -13.53 17.09 -5.41
CA VAL A 134 -14.66 17.59 -6.20
C VAL A 134 -15.98 17.12 -5.61
N ASN A 135 -16.98 18.00 -5.62
CA ASN A 135 -18.35 17.61 -5.25
C ASN A 135 -19.02 16.91 -6.43
N VAL A 136 -18.99 15.59 -6.42
CA VAL A 136 -19.54 14.75 -7.48
C VAL A 136 -21.03 14.57 -7.28
N VAL A 137 -21.80 14.73 -8.36
CA VAL A 137 -23.23 14.40 -8.39
C VAL A 137 -23.39 12.88 -8.47
N LEU A 138 -24.27 12.33 -7.64
CA LEU A 138 -24.57 10.90 -7.64
C LEU A 138 -25.71 10.59 -8.61
N ASP A 139 -25.61 9.46 -9.29
CA ASP A 139 -26.65 8.93 -10.15
C ASP A 139 -26.71 7.40 -9.99
N PRO A 140 -27.78 6.82 -9.42
CA PRO A 140 -27.92 5.37 -9.27
C PRO A 140 -27.81 4.57 -10.59
N ALA A 141 -28.04 5.21 -11.74
CA ALA A 141 -27.87 4.59 -13.05
C ALA A 141 -26.45 4.74 -13.62
N GLY A 142 -25.61 5.56 -12.99
CA GLY A 142 -24.22 5.81 -13.38
C GLY A 142 -23.27 4.67 -12.98
N PRO A 143 -22.03 4.71 -13.48
CA PRO A 143 -21.02 3.70 -13.16
C PRO A 143 -20.72 3.67 -11.65
N LEU A 144 -20.64 2.44 -11.10
CA LEU A 144 -20.25 2.21 -9.71
C LEU A 144 -18.74 2.36 -9.57
N CYS A 145 -18.29 3.34 -8.81
CA CYS A 145 -16.87 3.63 -8.61
C CYS A 145 -16.47 3.44 -7.14
N LYS A 146 -15.33 2.79 -6.92
CA LYS A 146 -14.59 2.85 -5.66
C LYS A 146 -13.87 4.19 -5.59
N ALA A 147 -14.25 5.04 -4.63
CA ALA A 147 -13.70 6.38 -4.46
C ALA A 147 -13.47 6.72 -2.98
N GLU A 148 -12.59 7.68 -2.72
CA GLU A 148 -12.33 8.21 -1.38
C GLU A 148 -13.33 9.35 -1.08
N LEU A 149 -14.30 9.09 -0.20
CA LEU A 149 -15.15 10.12 0.37
C LEU A 149 -14.34 10.93 1.38
N VAL A 150 -14.31 12.25 1.23
CA VAL A 150 -13.66 13.15 2.19
C VAL A 150 -14.54 13.28 3.42
N VAL A 151 -14.07 12.74 4.55
CA VAL A 151 -14.74 12.86 5.85
C VAL A 151 -14.45 14.22 6.46
N GLY A 152 -13.19 14.65 6.42
CA GLY A 152 -12.78 15.95 6.88
C GLY A 152 -11.28 16.20 6.74
N GLU A 153 -10.89 17.44 6.89
CA GLU A 153 -9.50 17.88 6.85
C GLU A 153 -9.27 19.03 7.83
N ALA A 154 -8.07 19.06 8.41
CA ALA A 154 -7.69 20.10 9.34
C ALA A 154 -6.16 20.24 9.40
N THR A 155 -5.70 21.45 9.71
CA THR A 155 -4.29 21.76 9.91
C THR A 155 -4.06 22.15 11.36
N GLN A 156 -3.10 21.50 12.01
CA GLN A 156 -2.68 21.82 13.38
C GLN A 156 -1.25 22.32 13.42
N VAL A 157 -1.02 23.41 14.14
CA VAL A 157 0.34 23.88 14.44
C VAL A 157 0.85 23.19 15.71
N VAL A 158 2.01 22.54 15.63
CA VAL A 158 2.60 21.75 16.72
C VAL A 158 3.93 22.38 17.15
N PRO A 159 3.99 23.07 18.31
CA PRO A 159 5.24 23.52 18.88
C PRO A 159 5.92 22.40 19.68
N VAL A 160 7.17 22.10 19.36
CA VAL A 160 8.01 21.16 20.11
C VAL A 160 9.14 21.94 20.77
N GLU A 161 9.12 22.02 22.10
CA GLU A 161 10.15 22.69 22.89
C GLU A 161 10.93 21.70 23.73
N ASN A 162 12.25 21.82 23.72
CA ASN A 162 13.15 21.03 24.55
C ASN A 162 14.45 21.81 24.83
N VAL A 163 15.21 21.32 25.81
CA VAL A 163 16.56 21.79 26.10
C VAL A 163 17.51 20.62 25.90
N VAL A 164 18.52 20.81 25.07
CA VAL A 164 19.57 19.83 24.83
C VAL A 164 20.85 20.24 25.55
N THR A 165 21.55 19.26 26.10
CA THR A 165 22.87 19.46 26.69
C THR A 165 23.94 19.08 25.67
N LEU A 166 24.80 20.03 25.35
CA LEU A 166 25.93 19.86 24.45
C LEU A 166 27.04 19.08 25.15
N GLU A 167 27.73 18.23 24.39
CA GLU A 167 28.90 17.48 24.86
C GLU A 167 30.09 18.38 25.20
N ARG A 168 30.10 19.61 24.68
CA ARG A 168 31.17 20.60 24.88
C ARG A 168 30.60 21.98 25.12
N GLU A 169 31.35 22.80 25.85
CA GLU A 169 31.03 24.21 26.02
C GLU A 169 31.07 24.95 24.68
N ALA A 170 29.96 25.60 24.34
CA ALA A 170 29.75 26.39 23.15
C ALA A 170 29.81 27.89 23.45
N ILE A 171 30.38 28.65 22.52
CA ILE A 171 30.28 30.11 22.48
C ILE A 171 28.99 30.52 21.76
N LYS A 172 28.61 29.81 20.70
CA LYS A 172 27.40 30.09 19.91
C LYS A 172 26.90 28.86 19.16
N ILE A 173 25.60 28.86 18.87
CA ILE A 173 24.98 27.88 17.96
C ILE A 173 24.96 28.44 16.56
N ARG A 174 25.61 27.75 15.62
CA ARG A 174 25.66 28.14 14.22
C ARG A 174 24.34 27.81 13.55
N ASP A 175 23.93 26.54 13.63
CA ASP A 175 22.77 26.03 12.92
C ASP A 175 22.12 24.85 13.65
N VAL A 176 20.83 24.64 13.41
CA VAL A 176 20.11 23.43 13.81
C VAL A 176 19.27 23.01 12.61
N ARG A 177 19.68 21.94 11.94
CA ARG A 177 18.93 21.37 10.82
C ARG A 177 18.00 20.31 11.37
N VAL A 178 16.74 20.33 10.93
CA VAL A 178 15.71 19.41 11.43
C VAL A 178 15.16 18.63 10.25
N SER A 179 15.19 17.31 10.36
CA SER A 179 14.46 16.36 9.53
C SER A 179 13.31 15.75 10.34
N LEU A 180 12.25 15.37 9.63
CA LEU A 180 11.12 14.65 10.21
C LEU A 180 11.24 13.16 9.86
N GLU A 181 11.20 12.31 10.87
CA GLU A 181 11.32 10.86 10.73
C GLU A 181 10.14 10.16 11.40
N SER A 182 9.85 8.92 10.96
CA SER A 182 8.93 7.98 11.63
C SER A 182 7.54 8.55 11.93
N ILE A 183 6.99 9.34 10.99
CA ILE A 183 5.65 9.91 11.16
C ILE A 183 4.60 8.84 10.94
N THR A 184 3.79 8.59 11.97
CA THR A 184 2.64 7.67 11.92
C THR A 184 1.39 8.39 12.40
N ALA A 185 0.24 8.07 11.81
CA ALA A 185 -1.05 8.59 12.22
C ALA A 185 -2.07 7.45 12.35
N GLU A 186 -2.93 7.54 13.36
CA GLU A 186 -4.01 6.60 13.64
C GLU A 186 -5.33 7.37 13.75
N VAL A 187 -6.36 6.85 13.10
CA VAL A 187 -7.71 7.42 13.17
C VAL A 187 -8.45 6.78 14.35
N SER A 188 -9.01 7.64 15.20
CA SER A 188 -9.91 7.28 16.28
C SER A 188 -11.25 7.99 16.06
N ASP A 189 -12.21 7.78 16.95
CA ASP A 189 -13.51 8.44 16.87
C ASP A 189 -13.33 9.97 16.96
N ASP A 190 -13.79 10.66 15.91
CA ASP A 190 -13.76 12.12 15.74
C ASP A 190 -12.36 12.78 15.80
N GLN A 191 -11.27 12.00 15.77
CA GLN A 191 -9.92 12.55 15.82
C GLN A 191 -8.87 11.69 15.15
N VAL A 192 -7.73 12.30 14.84
CA VAL A 192 -6.52 11.62 14.37
C VAL A 192 -5.40 11.91 15.35
N ILE A 193 -4.77 10.87 15.88
CA ILE A 193 -3.57 10.96 16.70
C ILE A 193 -2.37 10.69 15.82
N PHE A 194 -1.33 11.50 15.92
CA PHE A 194 -0.10 11.29 15.18
C PHE A 194 1.12 11.45 16.08
N GLN A 195 2.19 10.78 15.70
CA GLN A 195 3.48 10.82 16.37
C GLN A 195 4.60 10.78 15.34
N GLY A 196 5.74 11.32 15.69
CA GLY A 196 6.95 11.29 14.87
C GLY A 196 8.18 11.70 15.66
N THR A 197 9.32 11.74 14.99
CA THR A 197 10.59 12.12 15.60
C THR A 197 11.21 13.28 14.82
N LEU A 198 11.63 14.32 15.53
CA LEU A 198 12.53 15.33 15.02
C LEU A 198 13.96 14.79 15.12
N ASP A 199 14.61 14.54 14.00
CA ASP A 199 16.06 14.33 13.97
C ASP A 199 16.72 15.70 13.76
N LYS A 200 17.52 16.12 14.74
CA LYS A 200 18.16 17.42 14.79
C LYS A 200 19.65 17.29 14.70
N GLN A 201 20.22 17.99 13.75
CA GLN A 201 21.66 18.10 13.52
C GLN A 201 22.10 19.49 14.01
N ILE A 202 22.72 19.53 15.19
CA ILE A 202 23.09 20.76 15.89
C ILE A 202 24.56 21.08 15.59
N PHE A 203 24.80 22.24 15.00
CA PHE A 203 26.14 22.74 14.69
C PHE A 203 26.47 23.93 15.59
N TYR A 204 27.58 23.87 16.31
CA TYR A 204 27.97 24.89 17.28
C TYR A 204 29.47 25.15 17.28
N ILE A 205 29.88 26.33 17.74
CA ILE A 205 31.30 26.70 17.88
C ILE A 205 31.68 26.56 19.36
N ALA A 206 32.69 25.74 19.65
CA ALA A 206 33.16 25.51 21.00
C ALA A 206 34.13 26.61 21.48
N THR A 207 34.53 26.54 22.76
CA THR A 207 35.48 27.49 23.37
C THR A 207 36.86 27.51 22.73
N ASN A 208 37.23 26.45 21.99
CA ASN A 208 38.46 26.37 21.19
C ASN A 208 38.32 26.99 19.77
N ASN A 209 37.20 27.65 19.47
CA ASN A 209 36.85 28.20 18.14
C ASN A 209 36.70 27.16 17.01
N GLU A 210 36.61 25.87 17.33
CA GLU A 210 36.31 24.82 16.34
C GLU A 210 34.81 24.57 16.25
N GLU A 211 34.35 24.15 15.07
CA GLU A 211 32.97 23.74 14.83
C GLU A 211 32.78 22.28 15.25
N PHE A 212 31.74 22.03 16.03
CA PHE A 212 31.30 20.70 16.43
C PHE A 212 29.87 20.44 15.97
N HIS A 213 29.56 19.16 15.86
CA HIS A 213 28.26 18.64 15.48
C HIS A 213 27.78 17.67 16.55
N GLN A 214 26.49 17.74 16.87
CA GLN A 214 25.82 16.81 17.76
C GLN A 214 24.42 16.49 17.21
N GLU A 215 24.07 15.21 17.22
CA GLU A 215 22.73 14.74 16.86
C GLU A 215 21.82 14.68 18.09
N GLU A 216 20.55 15.03 17.90
CA GLU A 216 19.50 14.87 18.91
C GLU A 216 18.21 14.38 18.24
N LYS A 217 17.62 13.30 18.76
CA LYS A 217 16.30 12.83 18.36
C LYS A 217 15.25 13.20 19.41
N VAL A 218 14.22 13.93 19.00
CA VAL A 218 13.14 14.40 19.90
C VAL A 218 11.79 13.93 19.38
N PRO A 219 11.09 13.04 20.11
CA PRO A 219 9.75 12.62 19.71
C PRO A 219 8.75 13.76 19.88
N PHE A 220 7.73 13.78 19.03
CA PHE A 220 6.57 14.65 19.16
C PHE A 220 5.28 13.86 18.92
N THR A 221 4.20 14.32 19.55
CA THR A 221 2.86 13.79 19.37
C THR A 221 1.87 14.93 19.18
N GLY A 222 0.77 14.65 18.50
CA GLY A 222 -0.32 15.59 18.33
C GLY A 222 -1.64 14.88 18.05
N ALA A 223 -2.73 15.63 18.15
CA ALA A 223 -4.07 15.13 17.89
C ALA A 223 -4.88 16.23 17.18
N VAL A 224 -5.47 15.87 16.05
CA VAL A 224 -6.34 16.76 15.26
C VAL A 224 -7.77 16.25 15.37
N VAL A 225 -8.70 17.12 15.78
CA VAL A 225 -10.13 16.80 15.78
C VAL A 225 -10.65 16.85 14.35
N ILE A 226 -11.22 15.75 13.88
CA ILE A 226 -11.84 15.61 12.56
C ILE A 226 -13.20 14.93 12.77
N PRO A 227 -14.29 15.71 12.91
CA PRO A 227 -15.62 15.16 13.15
C PRO A 227 -16.03 14.17 12.06
N GLY A 228 -16.59 13.03 12.47
CA GLY A 228 -16.99 11.92 11.60
C GLY A 228 -15.87 10.91 11.30
N ALA A 229 -14.63 11.16 11.73
CA ALA A 229 -13.54 10.19 11.64
C ALA A 229 -13.83 8.96 12.51
N ARG A 230 -13.49 7.76 12.02
CA ARG A 230 -13.69 6.49 12.72
C ARG A 230 -12.52 5.54 12.49
N PRO A 231 -12.25 4.60 13.41
CA PRO A 231 -11.29 3.53 13.18
C PRO A 231 -11.54 2.81 11.86
N GLY A 232 -10.48 2.60 11.07
CA GLY A 232 -10.55 2.00 9.74
C GLY A 232 -10.68 2.99 8.57
N HIS A 233 -10.95 4.27 8.82
CA HIS A 233 -10.84 5.29 7.77
C HIS A 233 -9.37 5.49 7.34
N ASN A 234 -9.17 5.89 6.09
CA ASN A 234 -7.84 6.22 5.58
C ASN A 234 -7.42 7.60 6.11
N VAL A 235 -6.13 7.77 6.39
CA VAL A 235 -5.55 9.04 6.84
C VAL A 235 -4.37 9.44 5.98
N GLN A 236 -4.36 10.69 5.54
CA GLN A 236 -3.22 11.35 4.90
C GLN A 236 -2.71 12.44 5.83
N ILE A 237 -1.42 12.38 6.17
CA ILE A 237 -0.74 13.38 7.00
C ILE A 237 0.40 14.03 6.21
N ARG A 238 0.49 15.36 6.27
CA ARG A 238 1.55 16.14 5.62
C ARG A 238 2.11 17.15 6.62
N PRO A 239 3.17 16.80 7.36
CA PRO A 239 3.84 17.73 8.25
C PRO A 239 4.84 18.59 7.48
N GLN A 240 4.91 19.86 7.85
CA GLN A 240 5.81 20.84 7.28
C GLN A 240 6.55 21.57 8.40
N LEU A 241 7.87 21.69 8.27
CA LEU A 241 8.69 22.49 9.16
C LEU A 241 8.47 23.98 8.85
N ILE A 242 7.92 24.72 9.81
CA ILE A 242 7.68 26.15 9.66
C ILE A 242 8.87 26.95 10.17
N ARG A 243 9.38 26.63 11.37
CA ARG A 243 10.45 27.40 12.01
C ARG A 243 11.22 26.58 13.04
N VAL A 244 12.51 26.93 13.21
CA VAL A 244 13.37 26.41 14.29
C VAL A 244 14.01 27.60 15.03
N ASP A 245 13.56 27.85 16.25
CA ASP A 245 14.19 28.82 17.14
C ASP A 245 15.20 28.12 18.05
N ARG A 246 16.32 28.78 18.32
CA ARG A 246 17.42 28.23 19.13
C ARG A 246 18.08 29.33 19.96
N PHE A 247 18.31 29.04 21.23
CA PHE A 247 18.92 29.97 22.18
C PHE A 247 19.91 29.22 23.06
N LEU A 248 21.18 29.65 23.05
CA LEU A 248 22.19 29.15 23.98
C LEU A 248 21.90 29.76 25.36
N THR A 249 21.42 28.95 26.31
CA THR A 249 21.02 29.40 27.65
C THR A 249 22.13 29.30 28.67
N SER A 250 23.11 28.43 28.44
CA SER A 250 24.39 28.35 29.16
C SER A 250 25.49 27.85 28.23
N ALA A 251 26.74 27.74 28.69
CA ALA A 251 27.82 27.20 27.87
C ALA A 251 27.50 25.81 27.27
N THR A 252 26.67 24.99 27.92
CA THR A 252 26.31 23.65 27.43
C THR A 252 24.83 23.44 27.18
N GLN A 253 23.94 24.39 27.49
CA GLN A 253 22.50 24.20 27.31
C GLN A 253 21.96 25.04 26.16
N VAL A 254 21.18 24.39 25.28
CA VAL A 254 20.49 25.05 24.18
C VAL A 254 19.00 24.81 24.32
N ARG A 255 18.23 25.88 24.50
CA ARG A 255 16.77 25.85 24.38
C ARG A 255 16.39 25.92 22.91
N GLN A 256 15.54 25.00 22.48
CA GLN A 256 15.08 24.91 21.10
C GLN A 256 13.55 24.94 21.06
N ARG A 257 13.01 25.54 20.01
CA ARG A 257 11.57 25.53 19.71
C ARG A 257 11.37 25.28 18.23
N VAL A 258 10.85 24.12 17.89
CA VAL A 258 10.49 23.74 16.52
C VAL A 258 8.99 23.95 16.34
N ILE A 259 8.59 24.64 15.28
CA ILE A 259 7.18 24.84 14.92
C ILE A 259 6.89 24.01 13.67
N LEU A 260 5.97 23.07 13.78
CA LEU A 260 5.45 22.29 12.67
C LEU A 260 4.05 22.76 12.30
N SER A 261 3.70 22.66 11.02
CA SER A 261 2.32 22.70 10.52
C SER A 261 1.97 21.32 9.99
N VAL A 262 0.98 20.67 10.58
CA VAL A 262 0.58 19.31 10.26
C VAL A 262 -0.80 19.34 9.64
N PHE A 263 -0.87 19.10 8.32
CA PHE A 263 -2.13 18.90 7.62
C PHE A 263 -2.56 17.44 7.75
N VAL A 264 -3.82 17.21 8.11
CA VAL A 264 -4.43 15.89 8.21
C VAL A 264 -5.70 15.86 7.38
N LYS A 265 -5.89 14.79 6.61
CA LYS A 265 -7.10 14.50 5.84
C LYS A 265 -7.54 13.07 6.14
N VAL A 266 -8.83 12.91 6.46
CA VAL A 266 -9.46 11.61 6.66
C VAL A 266 -10.42 11.34 5.51
N THR A 267 -10.32 10.16 4.94
CA THR A 267 -11.21 9.69 3.87
C THR A 267 -11.74 8.30 4.16
N GLU A 268 -12.93 8.00 3.66
CA GLU A 268 -13.52 6.67 3.70
C GLU A 268 -13.59 6.11 2.27
N THR A 269 -13.14 4.87 2.05
CA THR A 269 -13.30 4.21 0.75
C THR A 269 -14.73 3.70 0.61
N ILE A 270 -15.47 4.23 -0.36
CA ILE A 270 -16.87 3.85 -0.61
C ILE A 270 -17.08 3.39 -2.06
N ASP A 271 -18.09 2.55 -2.25
CA ASP A 271 -18.64 2.23 -3.58
C ASP A 271 -19.80 3.19 -3.85
N VAL A 272 -19.68 4.02 -4.88
CA VAL A 272 -20.66 5.08 -5.18
C VAL A 272 -20.92 5.19 -6.68
N ASN A 273 -22.20 5.30 -7.06
CA ASN A 273 -22.56 5.56 -8.45
C ASN A 273 -22.43 7.05 -8.77
N VAL A 274 -21.56 7.36 -9.74
CA VAL A 274 -21.24 8.75 -10.12
C VAL A 274 -22.01 9.14 -11.39
N ALA A 275 -22.49 10.37 -11.45
CA ALA A 275 -23.08 10.92 -12.67
C ALA A 275 -21.97 11.32 -13.65
N GLU A 276 -22.18 11.02 -14.94
CA GLU A 276 -21.28 11.40 -16.02
C GLU A 276 -21.71 12.72 -16.68
N ASP A 277 -20.74 13.57 -17.02
CA ASP A 277 -20.95 14.80 -17.79
C ASP A 277 -19.66 15.13 -18.54
N ILE A 278 -19.68 15.04 -19.88
CA ILE A 278 -18.52 15.29 -20.77
C ILE A 278 -17.84 16.65 -20.56
N THR A 279 -18.54 17.61 -19.96
CA THR A 279 -18.00 18.94 -19.65
C THR A 279 -17.31 19.02 -18.29
N GLY A 280 -17.50 18.00 -17.45
CA GLY A 280 -16.87 17.84 -16.16
C GLY A 280 -15.41 17.40 -16.25
N PRO A 281 -14.68 17.47 -15.12
CA PRO A 281 -13.29 17.02 -15.07
C PRO A 281 -13.20 15.53 -15.40
N LEU A 282 -12.17 15.17 -16.17
CA LEU A 282 -11.84 13.79 -16.45
C LEU A 282 -11.13 13.21 -15.24
N ALA A 283 -11.72 12.22 -14.59
CA ALA A 283 -11.13 11.54 -13.44
C ALA A 283 -10.85 10.07 -13.76
N VAL A 284 -9.76 9.54 -13.20
CA VAL A 284 -9.53 8.10 -13.14
C VAL A 284 -10.27 7.57 -11.92
N CYS A 285 -11.28 6.76 -12.18
CA CYS A 285 -12.07 6.09 -11.15
C CYS A 285 -11.83 4.58 -11.22
N ARG A 286 -11.78 3.92 -10.06
CA ARG A 286 -11.80 2.46 -10.00
C ARG A 286 -13.23 1.98 -10.19
N ARG A 287 -13.64 1.69 -11.42
CA ARG A 287 -14.97 1.15 -11.69
C ARG A 287 -15.07 -0.25 -11.11
N VAL A 288 -16.07 -0.50 -10.28
CA VAL A 288 -16.41 -1.83 -9.79
C VAL A 288 -17.01 -2.62 -10.96
N VAL A 289 -16.34 -3.70 -11.36
CA VAL A 289 -16.82 -4.60 -12.41
C VAL A 289 -17.92 -5.49 -11.85
N ALA A 290 -17.62 -6.17 -10.73
CA ALA A 290 -18.56 -7.01 -10.00
C ALA A 290 -18.03 -7.30 -8.59
N SER A 291 -18.91 -7.81 -7.74
CA SER A 291 -18.55 -8.41 -6.46
C SER A 291 -19.24 -9.77 -6.30
N GLY A 292 -18.64 -10.62 -5.48
CA GLY A 292 -19.18 -11.94 -5.15
C GLY A 292 -18.94 -12.26 -3.68
N THR A 293 -19.75 -13.17 -3.16
CA THR A 293 -19.69 -13.64 -1.78
C THR A 293 -19.66 -15.16 -1.73
N ARG A 294 -18.85 -15.73 -0.83
CA ARG A 294 -18.70 -17.18 -0.65
C ARG A 294 -18.57 -17.51 0.85
N GLN A 295 -19.40 -18.41 1.34
CA GLN A 295 -19.18 -19.05 2.64
C GLN A 295 -18.22 -20.24 2.50
N VAL A 296 -17.30 -20.37 3.45
CA VAL A 296 -16.31 -21.45 3.52
C VAL A 296 -16.39 -22.09 4.91
N LEU A 297 -16.44 -23.42 4.94
CA LEU A 297 -16.32 -24.22 6.14
C LEU A 297 -14.87 -24.65 6.32
N VAL A 298 -14.23 -24.22 7.40
CA VAL A 298 -12.88 -24.63 7.79
C VAL A 298 -13.00 -25.59 8.97
N GLU A 299 -12.58 -26.83 8.77
CA GLU A 299 -12.56 -27.86 9.80
C GLU A 299 -11.11 -28.10 10.24
N SER A 300 -10.87 -28.18 11.55
CA SER A 300 -9.57 -28.52 12.12
C SER A 300 -9.71 -29.42 13.34
N VAL A 301 -8.65 -30.18 13.61
CA VAL A 301 -8.48 -30.93 14.86
C VAL A 301 -7.12 -30.54 15.42
N VAL A 302 -7.14 -29.88 16.58
CA VAL A 302 -5.93 -29.41 17.27
C VAL A 302 -5.63 -30.27 18.48
N GLU A 303 -4.36 -30.57 18.69
CA GLU A 303 -3.87 -31.17 19.93
C GLU A 303 -3.59 -30.05 20.94
N LEU A 304 -4.25 -30.14 22.11
CA LEU A 304 -4.10 -29.18 23.18
C LEU A 304 -2.79 -29.45 23.93
N SER A 305 -2.03 -28.40 24.19
CA SER A 305 -0.74 -28.46 24.90
C SER A 305 -0.87 -29.05 26.31
N ILE A 306 -2.05 -28.87 26.90
CA ILE A 306 -2.45 -29.44 28.19
C ILE A 306 -3.84 -30.03 27.99
N ALA A 307 -4.07 -31.17 28.62
CA ALA A 307 -5.34 -31.85 28.56
C ALA A 307 -6.43 -30.97 29.21
N ALA A 308 -7.52 -30.72 28.49
CA ALA A 308 -8.57 -29.79 28.87
C ALA A 308 -9.76 -30.49 29.51
N GLN A 309 -10.36 -29.84 30.51
CA GLN A 309 -11.66 -30.24 31.05
C GLN A 309 -12.81 -29.69 30.21
N LYS A 310 -12.69 -28.43 29.78
CA LYS A 310 -13.67 -27.73 28.96
C LYS A 310 -13.02 -26.58 28.19
N VAL A 311 -13.61 -26.25 27.04
CA VAL A 311 -13.30 -25.01 26.31
C VAL A 311 -14.17 -23.89 26.86
N HIS A 312 -13.55 -22.74 27.14
CA HIS A 312 -14.25 -21.54 27.59
C HIS A 312 -14.73 -20.70 26.40
N GLU A 313 -13.82 -20.39 25.48
CA GLU A 313 -14.08 -19.53 24.33
C GLU A 313 -13.05 -19.81 23.23
N ILE A 314 -13.45 -19.63 21.98
CA ILE A 314 -12.53 -19.57 20.84
C ILE A 314 -12.76 -18.25 20.14
N GLN A 315 -11.74 -17.39 20.13
CA GLN A 315 -11.74 -16.16 19.36
C GLN A 315 -11.08 -16.40 18.02
N ALA A 316 -11.71 -16.03 16.92
CA ALA A 316 -11.12 -16.21 15.60
C ALA A 316 -11.20 -14.94 14.76
N ARG A 317 -10.19 -14.73 13.94
CA ARG A 317 -10.14 -13.66 12.93
C ARG A 317 -9.48 -14.17 11.67
N LEU A 318 -9.84 -13.56 10.55
CA LEU A 318 -9.11 -13.76 9.30
C LEU A 318 -7.85 -12.88 9.31
N ALA A 319 -6.77 -13.41 8.78
CA ALA A 319 -5.49 -12.74 8.62
C ALA A 319 -4.93 -13.02 7.21
N ASP A 320 -4.04 -12.15 6.75
CA ASP A 320 -3.25 -12.35 5.52
C ASP A 320 -4.09 -12.68 4.28
N LEU A 321 -5.26 -12.03 4.16
CA LEU A 321 -6.11 -12.21 2.99
C LEU A 321 -5.42 -11.65 1.75
N THR A 322 -5.23 -12.52 0.77
CA THR A 322 -4.70 -12.20 -0.56
C THR A 322 -5.70 -12.67 -1.60
N CYS A 323 -5.68 -12.03 -2.78
CA CYS A 323 -6.48 -12.48 -3.89
C CYS A 323 -5.76 -12.41 -5.23
N GLU A 324 -6.09 -13.37 -6.09
CA GLU A 324 -5.66 -13.43 -7.48
C GLU A 324 -6.90 -13.44 -8.38
N VAL A 325 -6.93 -12.53 -9.36
CA VAL A 325 -8.04 -12.46 -10.31
C VAL A 325 -7.76 -13.39 -11.49
N ILE A 326 -8.70 -14.30 -11.73
CA ILE A 326 -8.75 -15.15 -12.93
C ILE A 326 -10.05 -14.87 -13.69
N SER A 327 -10.20 -15.43 -14.90
CA SER A 327 -11.41 -15.19 -15.69
C SER A 327 -12.69 -15.61 -14.93
N ASN A 328 -13.57 -14.64 -14.69
CA ASN A 328 -14.85 -14.73 -13.97
C ASN A 328 -14.78 -15.19 -12.50
N LYS A 329 -13.60 -15.31 -11.90
CA LYS A 329 -13.43 -15.79 -10.52
C LYS A 329 -12.27 -15.09 -9.84
N VAL A 330 -12.28 -15.11 -8.52
CA VAL A 330 -11.17 -14.64 -7.68
C VAL A 330 -10.74 -15.79 -6.79
N ILE A 331 -9.45 -16.12 -6.83
CA ILE A 331 -8.83 -17.01 -5.84
C ILE A 331 -8.57 -16.17 -4.59
N VAL A 332 -9.01 -16.64 -3.44
CA VAL A 332 -8.76 -16.00 -2.15
C VAL A 332 -7.97 -16.96 -1.27
N GLN A 333 -6.87 -16.48 -0.71
CA GLN A 333 -6.04 -17.22 0.24
C GLN A 333 -5.87 -16.39 1.50
N GLY A 334 -5.72 -17.06 2.65
CA GLY A 334 -5.40 -16.40 3.90
C GLY A 334 -5.37 -17.38 5.05
N ASN A 335 -5.29 -16.84 6.26
CA ASN A 335 -5.18 -17.60 7.49
C ASN A 335 -6.38 -17.34 8.38
N LEU A 336 -6.94 -18.40 8.96
CA LEU A 336 -7.85 -18.33 10.08
C LEU A 336 -7.01 -18.43 11.36
N HIS A 337 -6.78 -17.29 12.00
CA HIS A 337 -6.06 -17.21 13.27
C HIS A 337 -7.06 -17.37 14.41
N LYS A 338 -6.82 -18.35 15.29
CA LYS A 338 -7.66 -18.66 16.45
C LYS A 338 -6.87 -18.54 17.74
N GLN A 339 -7.55 -18.06 18.77
CA GLN A 339 -7.11 -18.08 20.15
C GLN A 339 -8.12 -18.91 20.96
N ILE A 340 -7.69 -20.10 21.36
CA ILE A 340 -8.50 -21.06 22.10
C ILE A 340 -8.23 -20.83 23.59
N PHE A 341 -9.26 -20.50 24.36
CA PHE A 341 -9.21 -20.39 25.81
C PHE A 341 -9.91 -21.61 26.43
N PHE A 342 -9.22 -22.33 27.31
CA PHE A 342 -9.74 -23.56 27.90
C PHE A 342 -9.27 -23.73 29.36
N VAL A 343 -10.00 -24.53 30.12
CA VAL A 343 -9.62 -24.91 31.49
C VAL A 343 -8.84 -26.21 31.43
N GLY A 344 -7.60 -26.20 31.91
CA GLY A 344 -6.74 -27.37 31.95
C GLY A 344 -7.13 -28.36 33.06
N SER A 345 -6.53 -29.54 33.04
CA SER A 345 -6.63 -30.52 34.14
C SER A 345 -6.06 -30.03 35.48
N ASP A 346 -5.37 -28.89 35.47
CA ASP A 346 -4.81 -28.20 36.62
C ASP A 346 -5.74 -27.11 37.20
N ASP A 347 -6.98 -27.01 36.70
CA ASP A 347 -7.98 -25.98 37.05
C ASP A 347 -7.56 -24.53 36.72
N ILE A 348 -6.56 -24.37 35.85
CA ILE A 348 -6.08 -23.06 35.38
C ILE A 348 -6.63 -22.78 33.97
N VAL A 349 -6.88 -21.50 33.68
CA VAL A 349 -7.23 -21.04 32.34
C VAL A 349 -5.95 -20.94 31.50
N HIS A 350 -5.90 -21.72 30.44
CA HIS A 350 -4.85 -21.71 29.44
C HIS A 350 -5.35 -21.09 28.14
N HIS A 351 -4.40 -20.65 27.31
CA HIS A 351 -4.70 -20.19 25.96
C HIS A 351 -3.72 -20.85 24.98
N GLN A 352 -4.23 -21.23 23.81
CA GLN A 352 -3.43 -21.80 22.72
C GLN A 352 -3.83 -21.15 21.40
N ALA A 353 -2.84 -20.68 20.66
CA ALA A 353 -3.05 -20.14 19.32
C ALA A 353 -3.01 -21.26 18.27
N GLU A 354 -3.83 -21.11 17.23
CA GLU A 354 -3.85 -21.98 16.06
C GLU A 354 -3.95 -21.11 14.80
N GLU A 355 -3.18 -21.43 13.77
CA GLU A 355 -3.28 -20.78 12.45
C GLU A 355 -3.61 -21.82 11.39
N ILE A 356 -4.77 -21.66 10.76
CA ILE A 356 -5.25 -22.59 9.72
C ILE A 356 -5.28 -21.85 8.38
N PRO A 357 -4.38 -22.18 7.43
CA PRO A 357 -4.45 -21.61 6.10
C PRO A 357 -5.69 -22.14 5.37
N PHE A 358 -6.34 -21.27 4.59
CA PHE A 358 -7.45 -21.64 3.72
C PHE A 358 -7.27 -21.09 2.31
N THR A 359 -7.93 -21.71 1.34
CA THR A 359 -8.02 -21.23 -0.03
C THR A 359 -9.42 -21.49 -0.55
N THR A 360 -9.99 -20.52 -1.27
CA THR A 360 -11.32 -20.63 -1.88
C THR A 360 -11.38 -19.87 -3.18
N PHE A 361 -12.47 -20.06 -3.93
CA PHE A 361 -12.80 -19.28 -5.10
C PHE A 361 -14.11 -18.54 -4.88
N VAL A 362 -14.15 -17.26 -5.22
CA VAL A 362 -15.36 -16.44 -5.27
C VAL A 362 -15.71 -16.20 -6.73
N GLU A 363 -16.96 -16.46 -7.11
CA GLU A 363 -17.42 -16.17 -8.47
C GLU A 363 -17.66 -14.67 -8.62
N VAL A 364 -17.00 -14.05 -9.59
CA VAL A 364 -17.09 -12.61 -9.86
C VAL A 364 -17.21 -12.43 -11.38
N PRO A 365 -18.44 -12.45 -11.93
CA PRO A 365 -18.67 -12.35 -13.37
C PRO A 365 -18.02 -11.10 -13.98
N GLY A 366 -17.34 -11.25 -15.11
CA GLY A 366 -16.64 -10.15 -15.80
C GLY A 366 -15.20 -9.91 -15.32
N ALA A 367 -14.76 -10.55 -14.24
CA ALA A 367 -13.38 -10.46 -13.79
C ALA A 367 -12.39 -11.01 -14.84
N GLN A 368 -11.27 -10.32 -15.05
CA GLN A 368 -10.19 -10.72 -15.95
C GLN A 368 -8.82 -10.58 -15.28
N PRO A 369 -7.83 -11.40 -15.66
CA PRO A 369 -6.46 -11.24 -15.18
C PRO A 369 -5.93 -9.82 -15.40
N GLY A 370 -5.26 -9.27 -14.38
CA GLY A 370 -4.74 -7.89 -14.38
C GLY A 370 -5.68 -6.83 -13.80
N MET A 371 -6.95 -7.15 -13.52
CA MET A 371 -7.85 -6.27 -12.77
C MET A 371 -7.46 -6.20 -11.29
N THR A 372 -7.84 -5.11 -10.62
CA THR A 372 -7.61 -4.94 -9.18
C THR A 372 -8.68 -5.67 -8.38
N CYS A 373 -8.28 -6.42 -7.36
CA CYS A 373 -9.18 -7.10 -6.44
C CYS A 373 -9.03 -6.56 -5.02
N THR A 374 -10.16 -6.37 -4.35
CA THR A 374 -10.24 -6.15 -2.89
C THR A 374 -11.02 -7.30 -2.27
N VAL A 375 -10.47 -7.87 -1.19
CA VAL A 375 -11.09 -8.97 -0.46
C VAL A 375 -11.29 -8.60 1.01
N SER A 376 -12.43 -8.97 1.56
CA SER A 376 -12.73 -8.87 2.98
C SER A 376 -13.42 -10.14 3.43
N GLY A 377 -13.30 -10.48 4.71
CA GLY A 377 -14.09 -11.57 5.26
C GLY A 377 -14.33 -11.43 6.74
N MET A 378 -15.28 -12.21 7.22
CA MET A 378 -15.66 -12.26 8.64
C MET A 378 -15.90 -13.70 9.07
N VAL A 379 -15.70 -13.96 10.36
CA VAL A 379 -16.09 -15.22 10.98
C VAL A 379 -17.58 -15.12 11.32
N GLU A 380 -18.40 -15.98 10.72
CA GLU A 380 -19.84 -16.00 10.99
C GLU A 380 -20.15 -16.85 12.23
N HIS A 381 -19.49 -18.01 12.35
CA HIS A 381 -19.81 -18.97 13.39
C HIS A 381 -18.63 -19.90 13.68
N ILE A 382 -18.46 -20.28 14.94
CA ILE A 382 -17.50 -21.29 15.39
C ILE A 382 -18.26 -22.32 16.22
N SER A 383 -18.08 -23.59 15.91
CA SER A 383 -18.54 -24.70 16.74
C SER A 383 -17.39 -25.65 17.02
N TRP A 384 -17.40 -26.27 18.19
CA TRP A 384 -16.33 -27.15 18.61
C TRP A 384 -16.86 -28.28 19.49
N HIS A 385 -16.09 -29.35 19.58
CA HIS A 385 -16.28 -30.42 20.55
C HIS A 385 -14.94 -31.06 20.90
N LEU A 386 -14.77 -31.43 22.17
CA LEU A 386 -13.60 -32.16 22.63
C LEU A 386 -13.73 -33.64 22.20
N ILE A 387 -12.63 -34.21 21.68
CA ILE A 387 -12.59 -35.61 21.24
C ILE A 387 -12.12 -36.47 22.42
N ASP A 388 -12.98 -37.40 22.84
CA ASP A 388 -12.71 -38.36 23.90
C ASP A 388 -11.58 -39.34 23.49
N PRO A 389 -10.52 -39.50 24.30
CA PRO A 389 -9.48 -40.50 24.05
C PRO A 389 -10.01 -41.94 23.93
N ALA A 390 -11.16 -42.28 24.54
CA ALA A 390 -11.78 -43.60 24.43
C ALA A 390 -12.36 -43.91 23.04
N THR A 391 -12.56 -42.89 22.20
CA THR A 391 -13.10 -43.05 20.84
C THR A 391 -12.03 -43.33 19.78
N SER A 392 -10.74 -43.09 20.06
CA SER A 392 -9.65 -43.35 19.09
C SER A 392 -9.15 -44.80 19.09
N GLU A 393 -9.42 -45.58 20.14
CA GLU A 393 -9.10 -47.01 20.20
C GLU A 393 -10.28 -47.80 20.78
N ARG A 394 -11.13 -48.36 19.92
CA ARG A 394 -12.10 -49.37 20.37
C ARG A 394 -11.36 -50.59 20.89
N GLY A 395 -11.23 -50.70 22.21
CA GLY A 395 -10.70 -51.90 22.85
C GLY A 395 -10.60 -51.87 24.37
N LEU A 396 -11.74 -52.00 25.06
CA LEU A 396 -11.90 -52.58 26.42
C LEU A 396 -11.37 -51.77 27.63
N ARG A 397 -12.28 -51.27 28.49
CA ARG A 397 -12.73 -51.92 29.76
C ARG A 397 -13.66 -50.99 30.57
N PHE A 398 -14.63 -51.63 31.20
CA PHE A 398 -15.61 -51.07 32.14
C PHE A 398 -15.00 -50.69 33.50
N GLY A 399 -15.50 -49.61 34.08
CA GLY A 399 -15.34 -49.23 35.49
C GLY A 399 -16.00 -47.88 35.75
N ASP A 400 -17.26 -47.88 36.18
CA ASP A 400 -17.99 -46.68 36.58
C ASP A 400 -17.29 -45.98 37.77
N ARG A 401 -16.75 -44.78 37.51
CA ARG A 401 -16.44 -43.76 38.52
C ARG A 401 -17.22 -42.50 38.14
N GLU A 402 -18.27 -42.19 38.90
CA GLU A 402 -19.20 -41.08 38.63
C GLU A 402 -18.64 -39.67 38.92
N ASP A 403 -17.37 -39.52 39.30
CA ASP A 403 -16.78 -38.23 39.75
C ASP A 403 -15.51 -37.79 39.01
N GLU A 404 -15.09 -38.45 37.92
CA GLU A 404 -13.86 -38.10 37.20
C GLU A 404 -14.16 -37.16 36.03
N VAL A 405 -13.70 -35.90 36.11
CA VAL A 405 -13.87 -34.93 35.02
C VAL A 405 -13.09 -35.45 33.80
N PRO A 406 -13.74 -35.70 32.65
CA PRO A 406 -13.06 -36.22 31.49
C PRO A 406 -12.01 -35.23 31.01
N VAL A 407 -10.79 -35.72 30.78
CA VAL A 407 -9.66 -34.90 30.34
C VAL A 407 -9.37 -35.18 28.87
N PHE A 408 -9.41 -34.14 28.05
CA PHE A 408 -9.37 -34.24 26.59
C PHE A 408 -8.10 -33.60 26.02
N CYS A 409 -7.38 -34.32 25.17
CA CYS A 409 -6.16 -33.79 24.53
C CYS A 409 -6.40 -33.28 23.09
N LYS A 410 -7.60 -33.48 22.53
CA LYS A 410 -7.93 -33.13 21.15
C LYS A 410 -9.22 -32.33 21.09
N LEU A 411 -9.22 -31.27 20.28
CA LEU A 411 -10.36 -30.39 20.06
C LEU A 411 -10.68 -30.38 18.56
N ALA A 412 -11.89 -30.77 18.20
CA ALA A 412 -12.40 -30.68 16.83
C ALA A 412 -13.23 -29.42 16.66
N GLU A 413 -12.95 -28.66 15.62
CA GLU A 413 -13.51 -27.34 15.39
C GLU A 413 -14.02 -27.20 13.97
N LYS A 414 -15.14 -26.48 13.84
CA LYS A 414 -15.72 -26.08 12.57
C LYS A 414 -15.99 -24.59 12.61
N THR A 415 -15.34 -23.85 11.72
CA THR A 415 -15.52 -22.41 11.59
C THR A 415 -16.12 -22.09 10.23
N VAL A 416 -17.23 -21.36 10.23
CA VAL A 416 -17.85 -20.80 9.03
C VAL A 416 -17.35 -19.38 8.85
N ILE A 417 -16.73 -19.12 7.71
CA ILE A 417 -16.23 -17.79 7.33
C ILE A 417 -16.95 -17.33 6.06
N GLN A 418 -17.32 -16.05 6.02
CA GLN A 418 -17.86 -15.41 4.82
C GLN A 418 -16.76 -14.57 4.18
N ILE A 419 -16.50 -14.81 2.90
CA ILE A 419 -15.55 -14.07 2.08
C ILE A 419 -16.32 -13.25 1.05
N VAL A 420 -15.96 -11.97 0.91
CA VAL A 420 -16.46 -11.06 -0.12
C VAL A 420 -15.27 -10.61 -0.96
N ALA A 421 -15.36 -10.78 -2.28
CA ALA A 421 -14.37 -10.30 -3.23
C ALA A 421 -15.03 -9.29 -4.19
N SER A 422 -14.37 -8.16 -4.40
CA SER A 422 -14.79 -7.13 -5.36
C SER A 422 -13.67 -6.90 -6.35
N VAL A 423 -13.99 -6.95 -7.65
CA VAL A 423 -13.05 -6.71 -8.75
C VAL A 423 -13.37 -5.35 -9.37
N SER A 424 -12.33 -4.58 -9.62
CA SER A 424 -12.40 -3.25 -10.19
C SER A 424 -11.31 -3.03 -11.24
N GLU A 425 -11.57 -2.09 -12.14
CA GLU A 425 -10.61 -1.64 -13.15
C GLU A 425 -10.55 -0.12 -13.16
N ASP A 426 -9.39 0.44 -13.51
CA ASP A 426 -9.28 1.87 -13.71
C ASP A 426 -9.97 2.27 -15.01
N GLN A 427 -10.90 3.22 -14.90
CA GLN A 427 -11.60 3.80 -16.02
C GLN A 427 -11.56 5.33 -15.93
N GLN A 428 -11.37 5.98 -17.07
CA GLN A 428 -11.56 7.41 -17.17
C GLN A 428 -13.03 7.75 -17.36
N ILE A 429 -13.52 8.64 -16.51
CA ILE A 429 -14.91 9.05 -16.49
C ILE A 429 -14.93 10.57 -16.34
N HIS A 430 -15.70 11.25 -17.20
CA HIS A 430 -15.97 12.66 -16.99
C HIS A 430 -17.05 12.79 -15.92
N VAL A 431 -16.65 13.18 -14.70
CA VAL A 431 -17.58 13.22 -13.56
C VAL A 431 -18.35 14.53 -13.56
N ARG A 432 -19.67 14.45 -13.34
CA ARG A 432 -20.50 15.63 -13.15
C ARG A 432 -20.24 16.23 -11.77
N THR A 433 -19.85 17.49 -11.73
CA THR A 433 -19.54 18.19 -10.48
C THR A 433 -20.47 19.36 -10.23
N VAL A 434 -20.59 19.76 -8.97
CA VAL A 434 -21.15 21.06 -8.58
C VAL A 434 -20.04 21.93 -7.99
N PRO A 435 -20.07 23.26 -8.18
CA PRO A 435 -19.11 24.16 -7.55
C PRO A 435 -19.12 23.97 -6.04
N MET A 436 -17.94 23.94 -5.41
CA MET A 436 -17.84 24.09 -3.97
C MET A 436 -18.45 25.44 -3.57
N GLN A 437 -19.49 25.42 -2.75
CA GLN A 437 -19.97 26.65 -2.12
C GLN A 437 -18.86 27.14 -1.21
N THR A 438 -18.16 28.20 -1.61
CA THR A 438 -17.24 28.92 -0.74
C THR A 438 -18.07 29.65 0.31
N THR A 439 -18.32 29.01 1.46
CA THR A 439 -18.77 29.74 2.64
C THR A 439 -17.60 30.59 3.12
N LEU A 440 -17.48 31.81 2.59
CA LEU A 440 -16.69 32.85 3.25
C LEU A 440 -17.35 33.10 4.62
N PRO A 441 -16.64 32.92 5.75
CA PRO A 441 -17.15 33.39 7.03
C PRO A 441 -17.33 34.90 6.92
N GLN A 442 -18.58 35.37 6.99
CA GLN A 442 -18.88 36.77 7.24
C GLN A 442 -18.38 37.11 8.65
N PHE A 443 -17.13 37.53 8.76
CA PHE A 443 -16.69 38.27 9.93
C PHE A 443 -17.39 39.63 9.87
N THR A 444 -18.48 39.76 10.63
CA THR A 444 -19.05 41.07 10.94
C THR A 444 -18.10 41.74 11.90
N LEU A 445 -17.53 42.88 11.48
CA LEU A 445 -16.66 43.76 12.30
C LEU A 445 -17.40 44.32 13.52
#